data_AF-A0A848HG85-F1
#
_entry.id   AF-A0A848HG85-F1
#
_cell.length_a   1.000
_cell.length_b   1.000
_cell.length_c   1.000
_cell.angle_alpha   90.00
_cell.angle_beta   90.00
_cell.angle_gamma   90.00
#
_symmetry.space_group_name_H-M   'P 1'
#
loop_
_entity.id
_entity.type
_entity.pdbx_description
1 polymer ?
#
loop_
_entity_poly.entity_id
_entity_poly.type
_entity_poly.pdbx_seq_one_letter_code
_entity_poly.pdbx_strand_id
1 'polypeptide(L)'
;MAKIHTHYDNLKVARMAPQEVIRAAYKALSQKYHPDKNPGDEKAARIMAIVNSAYNTLADPVRRREHDEWIAAEEWEIEWLESTRSDEGRERHRSDGPDSAWEPVQAPRPYRIARDLRWWGGLTLFFVAGCAVGVLLATQPELMPVALASKLAPTPEIRVETKPDTGAALAEAKPETSLDSWASAPPPSPEAPTRVPDVKALAVTQLVVPARMPDCQSDLYTLMAPNGEPWPNASGYVEGYPVDNSGAEMQVLVDNSGNSSPVFVKVHDLDRRSNVRHVYVLAHETMTVEKLAAGRYEVRYQNIEAGGSQAECLGRKRALRQAASDLEL
;
A
#
# COMPACT_ATOMS: atom_id res chain seq x y z
N MET A 1 -10.60 -9.37 18.51
CA MET A 1 -11.60 -8.71 19.37
C MET A 1 -11.25 -8.95 20.83
N ALA A 2 -10.31 -8.17 21.37
CA ALA A 2 -10.19 -7.99 22.81
C ALA A 2 -11.49 -7.36 23.35
N LYS A 3 -12.04 -7.90 24.44
CA LYS A 3 -13.24 -7.31 25.08
C LYS A 3 -12.83 -6.54 26.34
N ILE A 4 -13.12 -5.25 26.38
CA ILE A 4 -12.98 -4.44 27.59
C ILE A 4 -13.96 -4.88 28.69
N HIS A 5 -13.52 -4.78 29.95
CA HIS A 5 -14.27 -5.26 31.11
C HIS A 5 -14.99 -4.09 31.79
N THR A 6 -16.29 -3.97 31.56
CA THR A 6 -17.08 -2.78 31.88
C THR A 6 -17.76 -2.84 33.25
N HIS A 7 -18.37 -1.74 33.73
CA HIS A 7 -19.26 -1.79 34.89
C HIS A 7 -20.47 -2.72 34.68
N TYR A 8 -20.95 -2.89 33.44
CA TYR A 8 -22.00 -3.86 33.12
C TYR A 8 -21.53 -5.30 33.33
N ASP A 9 -20.30 -5.62 32.93
CA ASP A 9 -19.66 -6.94 33.18
C ASP A 9 -19.41 -7.19 34.67
N ASN A 10 -19.26 -6.15 35.48
CA ASN A 10 -19.15 -6.27 36.94
C ASN A 10 -20.50 -6.58 37.60
N LEU A 11 -21.59 -5.93 37.16
CA LEU A 11 -22.95 -6.22 37.62
C LEU A 11 -23.61 -7.44 36.94
N LYS A 12 -22.95 -8.07 35.95
CA LYS A 12 -23.46 -9.21 35.15
C LYS A 12 -24.77 -8.91 34.42
N VAL A 13 -24.86 -7.70 33.86
CA VAL A 13 -26.00 -7.22 33.05
C VAL A 13 -25.54 -6.84 31.64
N ALA A 14 -26.48 -6.71 30.70
CA ALA A 14 -26.19 -6.17 29.37
C ALA A 14 -26.06 -4.63 29.39
N ARG A 15 -25.29 -4.06 28.44
CA ARG A 15 -25.17 -2.60 28.24
C ARG A 15 -26.54 -1.91 28.07
N MET A 16 -27.45 -2.57 27.36
CA MET A 16 -28.83 -2.12 27.14
C MET A 16 -29.81 -2.46 28.27
N ALA A 17 -29.34 -2.88 29.45
CA ALA A 17 -30.24 -3.24 30.56
C ALA A 17 -31.03 -2.01 31.08
N PRO A 18 -32.34 -2.15 31.35
CA PRO A 18 -33.13 -1.09 31.97
C PRO A 18 -32.73 -0.89 33.43
N GLN A 19 -33.01 0.29 33.97
CA GLN A 19 -32.53 0.72 35.28
C GLN A 19 -32.97 -0.18 36.45
N GLU A 20 -34.14 -0.82 36.29
CA GLU A 20 -34.69 -1.78 37.25
C GLU A 20 -33.86 -3.07 37.33
N VAL A 21 -33.37 -3.57 36.19
CA VAL A 21 -32.50 -4.75 36.11
C VAL A 21 -31.14 -4.46 36.74
N ILE A 22 -30.58 -3.27 36.52
CA ILE A 22 -29.33 -2.81 37.17
C ILE A 22 -29.50 -2.78 38.70
N ARG A 23 -30.61 -2.22 39.19
CA ARG A 23 -30.94 -2.18 40.63
C ARG A 23 -31.19 -3.58 41.22
N ALA A 24 -31.84 -4.47 40.47
CA ALA A 24 -32.08 -5.85 40.90
C ALA A 24 -30.78 -6.67 40.96
N ALA A 25 -29.92 -6.56 39.95
CA ALA A 25 -28.62 -7.21 39.90
C ALA A 25 -27.70 -6.73 41.04
N TYR A 26 -27.63 -5.42 41.28
CA TYR A 26 -26.93 -4.85 42.43
C TYR A 26 -27.46 -5.45 43.74
N LYS A 27 -28.77 -5.41 43.99
CA LYS A 27 -29.37 -5.98 45.22
C LYS A 27 -29.03 -7.46 45.41
N ALA A 28 -29.06 -8.27 44.35
CA ALA A 28 -28.71 -9.69 44.41
C ALA A 28 -27.21 -9.92 44.71
N LEU A 29 -26.32 -9.17 44.07
CA LEU A 29 -24.88 -9.25 44.29
C LEU A 29 -24.48 -8.75 45.68
N SER A 30 -25.01 -7.61 46.13
CA SER A 30 -24.81 -7.10 47.48
C SER A 30 -25.33 -8.07 48.55
N GLN A 31 -26.48 -8.71 48.34
CA GLN A 31 -26.99 -9.73 49.26
C GLN A 31 -26.16 -11.03 49.28
N LYS A 32 -25.30 -11.25 48.28
CA LYS A 32 -24.37 -12.39 48.21
C LYS A 32 -23.02 -12.06 48.84
N TYR A 33 -22.47 -10.87 48.58
CA TYR A 33 -21.13 -10.45 48.99
C TYR A 33 -21.09 -9.49 50.19
N HIS A 34 -22.21 -9.31 50.91
CA HIS A 34 -22.28 -8.45 52.10
C HIS A 34 -21.26 -8.87 53.19
N PRO A 35 -20.58 -7.92 53.86
CA PRO A 35 -19.64 -8.25 54.93
C PRO A 35 -20.30 -9.05 56.07
N ASP A 36 -21.50 -8.66 56.52
CA ASP A 36 -22.24 -9.33 57.60
C ASP A 36 -22.52 -10.82 57.33
N LYS A 37 -22.58 -11.22 56.05
CA LYS A 37 -22.80 -12.62 55.62
C LYS A 37 -21.51 -13.36 55.30
N ASN A 38 -20.42 -12.64 55.05
CA ASN A 38 -19.11 -13.18 54.69
C ASN A 38 -18.02 -12.59 55.61
N PRO A 39 -18.17 -12.67 56.95
CA PRO A 39 -17.24 -12.04 57.87
C PRO A 39 -15.85 -12.64 57.72
N GLY A 40 -14.87 -11.78 57.44
CA GLY A 40 -13.47 -12.18 57.23
C GLY A 40 -13.09 -12.59 55.80
N ASP A 41 -14.02 -12.63 54.83
CA ASP A 41 -13.65 -12.87 53.43
C ASP A 41 -13.28 -11.57 52.69
N GLU A 42 -11.98 -11.33 52.55
CA GLU A 42 -11.42 -10.25 51.74
C GLU A 42 -11.88 -10.29 50.27
N LYS A 43 -12.20 -11.47 49.72
CA LYS A 43 -12.65 -11.61 48.33
C LYS A 43 -14.08 -11.09 48.19
N ALA A 44 -14.99 -11.49 49.08
CA ALA A 44 -16.33 -10.91 49.15
C ALA A 44 -16.27 -9.38 49.35
N ALA A 45 -15.45 -8.88 50.27
CA ALA A 45 -15.28 -7.44 50.48
C ALA A 45 -14.79 -6.70 49.21
N ARG A 46 -13.80 -7.26 48.51
CA ARG A 46 -13.27 -6.70 47.25
C ARG A 46 -14.30 -6.73 46.12
N ILE A 47 -15.06 -7.82 45.97
CA ILE A 47 -16.14 -7.94 44.99
C ILE A 47 -17.25 -6.94 45.31
N MET A 48 -17.64 -6.79 46.57
CA MET A 48 -18.63 -5.82 47.03
C MET A 48 -18.20 -4.38 46.72
N ALA A 49 -16.92 -4.03 46.92
CA ALA A 49 -16.40 -2.71 46.55
C ALA A 49 -16.50 -2.44 45.02
N ILE A 50 -16.19 -3.44 44.18
CA ILE A 50 -16.32 -3.35 42.72
C ILE A 50 -17.80 -3.21 42.30
N VAL A 51 -18.69 -3.99 42.92
CA VAL A 51 -20.15 -3.95 42.68
C VAL A 51 -20.75 -2.61 43.09
N ASN A 52 -20.32 -2.03 44.23
CA ASN A 52 -20.72 -0.70 44.67
C ASN A 52 -20.25 0.38 43.69
N SER A 53 -18.99 0.32 43.24
CA SER A 53 -18.44 1.25 42.24
C SER A 53 -19.22 1.19 40.93
N ALA A 54 -19.42 -0.02 40.38
CA ALA A 54 -20.17 -0.22 39.15
C ALA A 54 -21.64 0.26 39.26
N TYR A 55 -22.30 0.05 40.40
CA TYR A 55 -23.63 0.60 40.64
C TYR A 55 -23.61 2.13 40.77
N ASN A 56 -22.63 2.74 41.43
CA ASN A 56 -22.55 4.20 41.57
C ASN A 56 -22.35 4.96 40.25
N THR A 57 -21.74 4.32 39.24
CA THR A 57 -21.66 4.86 37.87
C THR A 57 -22.96 4.59 37.10
N LEU A 58 -23.48 3.37 37.17
CA LEU A 58 -24.64 2.95 36.36
C LEU A 58 -26.01 3.31 36.95
N ALA A 59 -26.09 3.79 38.21
CA ALA A 59 -27.33 4.21 38.87
C ALA A 59 -27.82 5.59 38.43
N ASP A 60 -26.89 6.47 38.04
CA ASP A 60 -27.11 7.85 37.62
C ASP A 60 -27.14 7.90 36.07
N PRO A 61 -28.20 8.42 35.43
CA PRO A 61 -28.29 8.46 33.97
C PRO A 61 -27.23 9.35 33.31
N VAL A 62 -26.68 10.35 34.01
CA VAL A 62 -25.61 11.21 33.48
C VAL A 62 -24.30 10.45 33.42
N ARG A 63 -23.88 9.88 34.56
CA ARG A 63 -22.65 9.07 34.67
C ARG A 63 -22.69 7.81 33.82
N ARG A 64 -23.88 7.20 33.69
CA ARG A 64 -24.09 6.07 32.77
C ARG A 64 -23.82 6.49 31.33
N ARG A 65 -24.29 7.65 30.89
CA ARG A 65 -24.03 8.16 29.54
C ARG A 65 -22.54 8.45 29.33
N GLU A 66 -21.88 9.13 30.26
CA GLU A 66 -20.43 9.39 30.22
C GLU A 66 -19.61 8.09 30.14
N HIS A 67 -20.03 7.05 30.87
CA HIS A 67 -19.43 5.71 30.83
C HIS A 67 -19.72 4.96 29.52
N ASP A 68 -20.93 5.08 28.95
CA ASP A 68 -21.27 4.53 27.64
C ASP A 68 -20.56 5.24 26.48
N GLU A 69 -20.30 6.55 26.61
CA GLU A 69 -19.49 7.38 25.70
C GLU A 69 -18.01 6.96 25.77
N TRP A 70 -17.43 6.79 26.96
CA TRP A 70 -16.06 6.26 27.12
C TRP A 70 -15.92 4.85 26.53
N ILE A 71 -16.86 3.94 26.80
CA ILE A 71 -16.86 2.59 26.21
C ILE A 71 -16.83 2.67 24.68
N ALA A 72 -17.60 3.57 24.05
CA ALA A 72 -17.62 3.71 22.60
C ALA A 72 -16.28 4.22 22.03
N ALA A 73 -15.58 5.12 22.73
CA ALA A 73 -14.25 5.59 22.34
C ALA A 73 -13.18 4.48 22.48
N GLU A 74 -13.22 3.72 23.57
CA GLU A 74 -12.29 2.61 23.84
C GLU A 74 -12.53 1.43 22.86
N GLU A 75 -13.79 1.12 22.53
CA GLU A 75 -14.16 0.14 21.50
C GLU A 75 -13.65 0.56 20.11
N TRP A 76 -13.74 1.86 19.77
CA TRP A 76 -13.22 2.43 18.52
C TRP A 76 -11.69 2.38 18.42
N GLU A 77 -10.95 2.66 19.51
CA GLU A 77 -9.49 2.57 19.51
C GLU A 77 -9.02 1.11 19.34
N ILE A 78 -9.69 0.16 20.00
CA ILE A 78 -9.40 -1.27 19.83
C ILE A 78 -9.72 -1.73 18.40
N GLU A 79 -10.82 -1.29 17.79
CA GLU A 79 -11.11 -1.59 16.37
C GLU A 79 -10.03 -1.00 15.44
N TRP A 80 -9.57 0.23 15.70
CA TRP A 80 -8.49 0.87 14.93
C TRP A 80 -7.16 0.10 15.05
N LEU A 81 -6.79 -0.34 16.27
CA LEU A 81 -5.57 -1.14 16.54
C LEU A 81 -5.66 -2.58 16.02
N GLU A 82 -6.85 -3.21 16.03
CA GLU A 82 -7.05 -4.52 15.40
C GLU A 82 -7.05 -4.40 13.87
N SER A 83 -7.48 -3.28 13.29
CA SER A 83 -7.36 -3.04 11.85
C SER A 83 -5.90 -2.97 11.38
N THR A 84 -5.04 -2.19 12.07
CA THR A 84 -3.62 -2.05 11.67
C THR A 84 -2.83 -3.34 11.81
N ARG A 85 -3.08 -4.12 12.88
CA ARG A 85 -2.48 -5.46 13.04
C ARG A 85 -2.98 -6.49 12.03
N SER A 86 -4.22 -6.34 11.53
CA SER A 86 -4.78 -7.26 10.54
C SER A 86 -4.13 -7.08 9.17
N ASP A 87 -3.77 -5.85 8.80
CA ASP A 87 -2.97 -5.57 7.59
C ASP A 87 -1.55 -6.16 7.72
N GLU A 88 -0.81 -5.90 8.82
CA GLU A 88 0.50 -6.53 9.09
C GLU A 88 0.45 -8.08 9.01
N GLY A 89 -0.55 -8.70 9.64
CA GLY A 89 -0.70 -10.15 9.67
C GLY A 89 -0.98 -10.76 8.30
N ARG A 90 -1.69 -10.02 7.44
CA ARG A 90 -2.02 -10.43 6.07
C ARG A 90 -0.83 -10.33 5.12
N GLU A 91 0.11 -9.41 5.37
CA GLU A 91 1.36 -9.32 4.61
C GLU A 91 2.34 -10.43 4.97
N ARG A 92 2.51 -10.74 6.27
CA ARG A 92 3.33 -11.87 6.73
C ARG A 92 2.85 -13.20 6.14
N HIS A 93 1.53 -13.43 6.10
CA HIS A 93 0.94 -14.60 5.44
C HIS A 93 0.95 -14.57 3.90
N ARG A 94 1.39 -13.46 3.28
CA ARG A 94 1.66 -13.38 1.83
C ARG A 94 3.13 -13.64 1.48
N SER A 95 4.05 -13.41 2.40
CA SER A 95 5.44 -13.88 2.28
C SER A 95 5.57 -15.39 2.52
N ASP A 96 4.73 -15.99 3.37
CA ASP A 96 4.70 -17.45 3.62
C ASP A 96 3.99 -18.25 2.49
N GLY A 97 4.39 -17.99 1.24
CA GLY A 97 4.35 -19.03 0.21
C GLY A 97 5.44 -20.07 0.47
N PRO A 98 5.27 -21.34 0.07
CA PRO A 98 6.29 -22.36 0.27
C PRO A 98 7.45 -22.20 -0.73
N ASP A 99 8.32 -21.20 -0.53
CA ASP A 99 9.73 -21.15 -0.99
C ASP A 99 10.47 -19.84 -0.60
N SER A 100 10.52 -19.46 0.69
CA SER A 100 11.55 -18.52 1.18
C SER A 100 11.95 -18.75 2.65
N ALA A 101 12.54 -19.91 2.94
CA ALA A 101 13.28 -20.08 4.19
C ALA A 101 14.53 -19.17 4.17
N TRP A 102 14.63 -18.25 5.13
CA TRP A 102 15.79 -17.36 5.28
C TRP A 102 17.02 -18.12 5.80
N GLU A 103 17.67 -18.94 4.95
CA GLU A 103 19.03 -19.39 5.23
C GLU A 103 19.96 -18.18 5.38
N PRO A 104 20.81 -18.11 6.43
CA PRO A 104 21.80 -17.06 6.53
C PRO A 104 22.77 -17.18 5.35
N VAL A 105 23.04 -16.07 4.66
CA VAL A 105 23.77 -16.05 3.38
C VAL A 105 25.16 -16.68 3.52
N GLN A 106 25.26 -17.96 3.16
CA GLN A 106 26.53 -18.66 3.07
C GLN A 106 27.28 -18.11 1.85
N ALA A 107 28.47 -17.54 2.08
CA ALA A 107 29.33 -17.06 1.01
C ALA A 107 29.53 -18.15 -0.06
N PRO A 108 29.53 -17.80 -1.37
CA PRO A 108 29.52 -18.78 -2.45
C PRO A 108 30.74 -19.70 -2.34
N ARG A 109 30.48 -20.98 -2.06
CA ARG A 109 31.53 -21.99 -1.89
C ARG A 109 32.30 -22.11 -3.21
N PRO A 110 33.64 -22.04 -3.23
CA PRO A 110 34.41 -22.06 -4.46
C PRO A 110 34.13 -23.36 -5.23
N TYR A 111 33.79 -23.23 -6.51
CA TYR A 111 33.36 -24.33 -7.36
C TYR A 111 34.44 -25.41 -7.45
N ARG A 112 34.27 -26.49 -6.67
CA ARG A 112 35.20 -27.62 -6.64
C ARG A 112 35.03 -28.44 -7.91
N ILE A 113 35.87 -28.18 -8.90
CA ILE A 113 36.09 -29.04 -10.08
C ILE A 113 36.74 -30.34 -9.59
N ALA A 114 35.93 -31.20 -8.97
CA ALA A 114 36.38 -32.33 -8.16
C ALA A 114 35.67 -33.63 -8.56
N ARG A 115 36.01 -34.08 -9.77
CA ARG A 115 36.15 -35.50 -10.10
C ARG A 115 34.85 -36.32 -10.26
N ASP A 116 33.95 -35.87 -11.14
CA ASP A 116 33.04 -36.80 -11.81
C ASP A 116 33.81 -37.61 -12.88
N LEU A 117 34.58 -38.59 -12.40
CA LEU A 117 35.48 -39.41 -13.21
C LEU A 117 34.72 -40.28 -14.23
N ARG A 118 33.42 -40.50 -14.01
CA ARG A 118 32.55 -41.32 -14.86
C ARG A 118 32.15 -40.57 -16.14
N TRP A 119 31.92 -39.26 -16.04
CA TRP A 119 31.59 -38.43 -17.20
C TRP A 119 32.77 -38.28 -18.17
N TRP A 120 33.96 -37.96 -17.65
CA TRP A 120 35.19 -37.89 -18.45
C TRP A 120 35.59 -39.24 -19.07
N GLY A 121 35.37 -40.35 -18.36
CA GLY A 121 35.62 -41.71 -18.88
C GLY A 121 34.74 -42.09 -20.08
N GLY A 122 33.50 -41.58 -20.15
CA GLY A 122 32.65 -41.75 -21.32
C GLY A 122 33.14 -40.93 -22.53
N LEU A 123 33.56 -39.68 -22.28
CA LEU A 123 34.04 -38.75 -23.30
C LEU A 123 35.35 -39.24 -23.96
N THR A 124 36.31 -39.75 -23.19
CA THR A 124 37.56 -40.29 -23.74
C THR A 124 37.33 -41.57 -24.54
N LEU A 125 36.43 -42.46 -24.10
CA LEU A 125 36.09 -43.69 -24.83
C LEU A 125 35.45 -43.39 -26.19
N PHE A 126 34.56 -42.40 -26.26
CA PHE A 126 33.96 -41.95 -27.53
C PHE A 126 35.00 -41.33 -28.48
N PHE A 127 35.94 -40.53 -27.95
CA PHE A 127 37.00 -39.93 -28.76
C PHE A 127 37.96 -40.98 -29.33
N VAL A 128 38.39 -41.95 -28.51
CA VAL A 128 39.25 -43.06 -28.96
C VAL A 128 38.57 -43.93 -30.01
N ALA A 129 37.27 -44.23 -29.85
CA ALA A 129 36.49 -44.94 -30.86
C ALA A 129 36.40 -44.16 -32.19
N GLY A 130 36.17 -42.84 -32.13
CA GLY A 130 36.17 -41.97 -33.30
C GLY A 130 37.52 -41.94 -34.03
N CYS A 131 38.62 -41.82 -33.29
CA CYS A 131 39.97 -41.90 -33.84
C CYS A 131 40.25 -43.26 -34.49
N ALA A 132 39.81 -44.38 -33.88
CA ALA A 132 40.00 -45.71 -34.45
C ALA A 132 39.28 -45.87 -35.80
N VAL A 133 38.03 -45.38 -35.92
CA VAL A 133 37.28 -45.38 -37.19
C VAL A 133 37.94 -44.46 -38.23
N GLY A 134 38.40 -43.27 -37.82
CA GLY A 134 39.12 -42.34 -38.69
C GLY A 134 40.41 -42.92 -39.26
N VAL A 135 41.21 -43.62 -38.43
CA VAL A 135 42.40 -44.36 -38.88
C VAL A 135 42.02 -45.50 -39.82
N LEU A 136 40.97 -46.28 -39.51
CA LEU A 136 40.54 -47.39 -40.34
C LEU A 136 40.12 -46.95 -41.76
N LEU A 137 39.48 -45.78 -41.88
CA LEU A 137 39.15 -45.16 -43.17
C LEU A 137 40.39 -44.58 -43.88
N ALA A 138 41.37 -44.06 -43.13
CA ALA A 138 42.60 -43.50 -43.68
C ALA A 138 43.65 -44.54 -44.09
N THR A 139 43.51 -45.81 -43.67
CA THR A 139 44.49 -46.89 -43.92
C THR A 139 43.95 -48.02 -44.80
N GLN A 140 43.12 -47.70 -45.81
CA GLN A 140 42.77 -48.60 -46.91
C GLN A 140 43.27 -48.02 -48.25
N PRO A 141 44.54 -48.29 -48.64
CA PRO A 141 45.10 -47.83 -49.90
C PRO A 141 44.85 -48.80 -51.07
N GLU A 142 44.93 -48.27 -52.31
CA GLU A 142 44.88 -48.98 -53.61
C GLU A 142 43.52 -49.65 -53.95
N LEU A 143 42.94 -49.55 -55.16
CA LEU A 143 43.50 -49.45 -56.50
C LEU A 143 42.59 -48.69 -57.51
N MET A 144 43.21 -47.89 -58.40
CA MET A 144 42.90 -47.75 -59.86
C MET A 144 41.56 -47.12 -60.35
N PRO A 145 41.47 -46.63 -61.63
CA PRO A 145 42.52 -46.16 -62.56
C PRO A 145 42.26 -44.78 -63.20
N VAL A 146 43.24 -44.28 -63.96
CA VAL A 146 43.19 -43.01 -64.73
C VAL A 146 42.43 -43.18 -66.06
N ALA A 147 41.59 -42.19 -66.43
CA ALA A 147 41.13 -41.98 -67.80
C ALA A 147 40.90 -40.48 -68.14
N LEU A 148 41.70 -39.99 -69.09
CA LEU A 148 41.65 -38.77 -69.91
C LEU A 148 40.31 -37.97 -69.93
N ALA A 149 40.22 -36.65 -69.73
CA ALA A 149 41.00 -35.47 -70.15
C ALA A 149 40.51 -34.73 -71.44
N SER A 150 40.50 -33.40 -71.36
CA SER A 150 40.57 -32.39 -72.45
C SER A 150 39.34 -32.03 -73.32
N LYS A 151 38.98 -30.74 -73.28
CA LYS A 151 38.57 -29.78 -74.35
C LYS A 151 38.19 -28.47 -73.63
N LEU A 152 38.81 -27.29 -73.77
CA LEU A 152 39.35 -26.55 -74.93
C LEU A 152 38.37 -26.42 -76.10
N ALA A 153 38.13 -25.25 -76.72
CA ALA A 153 38.40 -23.81 -76.44
C ALA A 153 37.64 -22.99 -77.54
N PRO A 154 37.97 -21.73 -77.91
CA PRO A 154 38.28 -20.50 -77.16
C PRO A 154 37.36 -19.30 -77.54
N THR A 155 37.56 -18.13 -76.91
CA THR A 155 37.15 -16.79 -77.42
C THR A 155 38.20 -16.21 -78.39
N PRO A 156 37.83 -15.25 -79.26
CA PRO A 156 38.24 -13.82 -79.14
C PRO A 156 37.16 -12.82 -79.63
N GLU A 157 37.31 -11.48 -79.68
CA GLU A 157 38.01 -10.41 -78.90
C GLU A 157 37.78 -9.05 -79.64
N ILE A 158 38.19 -7.88 -79.06
CA ILE A 158 38.31 -6.51 -79.67
C ILE A 158 36.94 -5.80 -79.91
N ARG A 159 36.68 -4.50 -79.63
CA ARG A 159 37.32 -3.31 -78.97
C ARG A 159 36.19 -2.73 -78.01
N VAL A 160 36.32 -1.90 -76.96
CA VAL A 160 37.20 -0.73 -76.65
C VAL A 160 36.84 0.45 -77.59
N GLU A 161 36.87 1.77 -77.26
CA GLU A 161 37.61 2.59 -76.29
C GLU A 161 36.79 3.83 -75.80
N THR A 162 37.07 4.35 -74.59
CA THR A 162 36.97 5.77 -74.09
C THR A 162 35.81 6.72 -74.52
N LYS A 163 34.96 7.32 -73.64
CA LYS A 163 35.21 8.36 -72.59
C LYS A 163 35.95 9.64 -73.13
N PRO A 164 35.62 10.95 -72.89
CA PRO A 164 35.17 11.57 -71.62
C PRO A 164 34.14 12.74 -71.59
N ASP A 165 33.60 12.90 -70.38
CA ASP A 165 33.08 14.05 -69.62
C ASP A 165 33.39 15.50 -70.09
N THR A 166 32.35 16.34 -70.22
CA THR A 166 32.17 17.77 -69.80
C THR A 166 30.94 18.36 -70.52
N GLY A 167 30.24 19.43 -70.07
CA GLY A 167 30.33 20.26 -68.86
C GLY A 167 29.10 21.21 -68.79
N ALA A 168 28.82 21.80 -67.63
CA ALA A 168 27.54 22.48 -67.34
C ALA A 168 27.28 23.81 -68.09
N ALA A 169 25.99 24.14 -68.35
CA ALA A 169 25.44 25.50 -68.21
C ALA A 169 23.88 25.53 -68.28
N LEU A 170 23.30 26.52 -67.59
CA LEU A 170 21.98 27.17 -67.75
C LEU A 170 20.72 26.34 -68.09
N ALA A 171 19.73 26.40 -67.20
CA ALA A 171 18.32 26.24 -67.50
C ALA A 171 17.59 27.57 -67.18
N GLU A 172 16.93 28.17 -68.17
CA GLU A 172 16.05 29.33 -67.99
C GLU A 172 14.60 28.88 -67.75
N ALA A 173 13.80 29.74 -67.13
CA ALA A 173 12.49 29.38 -66.60
C ALA A 173 11.30 29.90 -67.43
N LYS A 174 10.22 29.11 -67.49
CA LYS A 174 8.85 29.65 -67.51
C LYS A 174 7.87 28.67 -66.82
N PRO A 175 6.80 29.13 -66.14
CA PRO A 175 6.02 28.30 -65.22
C PRO A 175 4.59 28.03 -65.73
N GLU A 176 3.68 27.69 -64.79
CA GLU A 176 2.20 27.68 -64.92
C GLU A 176 1.61 26.43 -65.62
N THR A 177 0.56 25.76 -65.12
CA THR A 177 -0.28 25.96 -63.91
C THR A 177 -0.52 24.64 -63.16
N SER A 178 -0.76 24.72 -61.85
CA SER A 178 -1.30 23.62 -61.03
C SER A 178 -2.33 24.18 -60.05
N LEU A 179 -3.61 23.86 -60.25
CA LEU A 179 -4.72 24.34 -59.41
C LEU A 179 -5.45 23.17 -58.74
N ASP A 180 -5.64 23.31 -57.43
CA ASP A 180 -6.79 22.87 -56.64
C ASP A 180 -7.28 21.41 -56.79
N SER A 181 -6.68 20.52 -56.00
CA SER A 181 -7.18 19.15 -55.75
C SER A 181 -7.23 18.81 -54.25
N TRP A 182 -7.54 19.79 -53.40
CA TRP A 182 -7.51 19.66 -51.92
C TRP A 182 -8.83 20.05 -51.21
N ALA A 183 -9.95 20.14 -51.95
CA ALA A 183 -11.25 20.51 -51.41
C ALA A 183 -12.40 19.64 -51.96
N SER A 184 -12.55 18.42 -51.42
CA SER A 184 -13.74 17.58 -51.58
C SER A 184 -13.85 16.58 -50.43
N ALA A 185 -14.55 16.96 -49.35
CA ALA A 185 -14.95 16.01 -48.33
C ALA A 185 -16.18 15.22 -48.81
N PRO A 186 -16.26 13.89 -48.59
CA PRO A 186 -17.47 13.13 -48.87
C PRO A 186 -18.67 13.66 -48.06
N PRO A 187 -19.90 13.60 -48.58
CA PRO A 187 -21.09 13.96 -47.82
C PRO A 187 -21.24 13.03 -46.60
N PRO A 188 -21.74 13.53 -45.46
CA PRO A 188 -21.89 12.72 -44.25
C PRO A 188 -22.91 11.60 -44.47
N SER A 189 -22.50 10.36 -44.17
CA SER A 189 -23.42 9.22 -44.09
C SER A 189 -24.46 9.48 -43.00
N PRO A 190 -25.74 9.10 -43.20
CA PRO A 190 -26.67 9.01 -42.09
C PRO A 190 -26.20 7.97 -41.07
N GLU A 191 -26.67 8.14 -39.83
CA GLU A 191 -26.60 7.19 -38.71
C GLU A 191 -25.20 6.73 -38.26
N ALA A 192 -24.56 7.58 -37.47
CA ALA A 192 -24.09 7.13 -36.15
C ALA A 192 -24.73 8.03 -35.09
N PRO A 193 -25.49 7.51 -34.10
CA PRO A 193 -25.92 8.32 -32.98
C PRO A 193 -24.67 8.74 -32.20
N THR A 194 -24.39 10.05 -32.17
CA THR A 194 -23.35 10.61 -31.33
C THR A 194 -23.70 10.30 -29.88
N ARG A 195 -23.04 9.29 -29.29
CA ARG A 195 -23.09 9.06 -27.85
C ARG A 195 -22.58 10.34 -27.19
N VAL A 196 -23.50 11.13 -26.66
CA VAL A 196 -23.18 12.14 -25.66
C VAL A 196 -22.32 11.43 -24.60
N PRO A 197 -21.17 11.99 -24.21
CA PRO A 197 -20.35 11.38 -23.17
C PRO A 197 -21.21 11.27 -21.92
N ASP A 198 -21.31 10.06 -21.38
CA ASP A 198 -22.12 9.79 -20.19
C ASP A 198 -21.59 10.64 -19.03
N VAL A 199 -22.35 11.68 -18.65
CA VAL A 199 -21.88 12.72 -17.72
C VAL A 199 -21.94 12.18 -16.30
N LYS A 200 -20.98 11.31 -15.98
CA LYS A 200 -20.78 10.78 -14.64
C LYS A 200 -20.40 11.91 -13.70
N ALA A 201 -21.38 12.35 -12.92
CA ALA A 201 -21.18 13.33 -11.86
C ALA A 201 -20.21 12.75 -10.82
N LEU A 202 -18.99 13.31 -10.75
CA LEU A 202 -18.03 12.98 -9.72
C LEU A 202 -18.51 13.54 -8.38
N ALA A 203 -18.76 12.67 -7.41
CA ALA A 203 -19.07 13.09 -6.06
C ALA A 203 -17.76 13.48 -5.36
N VAL A 204 -17.55 14.79 -5.17
CA VAL A 204 -16.39 15.35 -4.47
C VAL A 204 -16.80 15.73 -3.05
N THR A 205 -16.15 15.13 -2.06
CA THR A 205 -16.37 15.43 -0.63
C THR A 205 -15.14 16.15 -0.07
N GLN A 206 -15.32 17.30 0.57
CA GLN A 206 -14.22 18.03 1.21
C GLN A 206 -14.15 17.71 2.71
N LEU A 207 -12.98 17.27 3.18
CA LEU A 207 -12.61 17.23 4.59
C LEU A 207 -11.75 18.46 4.88
N VAL A 208 -12.29 19.42 5.63
CA VAL A 208 -11.51 20.55 6.18
C VAL A 208 -10.94 20.13 7.53
N VAL A 209 -9.61 20.11 7.66
CA VAL A 209 -8.93 19.87 8.93
C VAL A 209 -8.96 21.16 9.77
N PRO A 210 -9.54 21.16 10.98
CA PRO A 210 -9.63 22.36 11.80
C PRO A 210 -8.25 22.75 12.35
N ALA A 211 -7.91 24.03 12.20
CA ALA A 211 -6.74 24.63 12.84
C ALA A 211 -6.83 24.48 14.36
N ARG A 212 -6.00 23.62 14.95
CA ARG A 212 -5.98 23.35 16.39
C ARG A 212 -4.54 23.37 16.93
N MET A 213 -4.36 23.83 18.17
CA MET A 213 -3.10 23.58 18.88
C MET A 213 -2.89 22.07 19.03
N PRO A 214 -1.65 21.57 18.89
CA PRO A 214 -1.38 20.14 19.01
C PRO A 214 -1.74 19.62 20.39
N ASP A 215 -2.29 18.41 20.43
CA ASP A 215 -2.60 17.77 21.70
C ASP A 215 -1.67 16.59 21.98
N CYS A 216 -0.80 16.78 22.97
CA CYS A 216 0.23 15.85 23.39
C CYS A 216 -0.29 14.45 23.80
N GLN A 217 -1.61 14.25 23.90
CA GLN A 217 -2.21 12.93 24.16
C GLN A 217 -2.75 12.23 22.90
N SER A 218 -3.23 12.95 21.87
CA SER A 218 -3.83 12.35 20.66
C SER A 218 -2.93 12.36 19.43
N ASP A 219 -1.94 13.26 19.38
CA ASP A 219 -1.17 13.54 18.16
C ASP A 219 0.06 12.63 18.06
N LEU A 220 0.47 12.28 16.83
CA LEU A 220 1.51 11.26 16.58
C LEU A 220 2.93 11.82 16.69
N TYR A 221 3.62 11.49 17.78
CA TYR A 221 5.03 11.78 17.99
C TYR A 221 5.91 10.69 17.34
N THR A 222 5.98 10.66 16.00
CA THR A 222 6.67 9.60 15.25
C THR A 222 7.57 10.13 14.12
N LEU A 223 8.77 9.57 14.01
CA LEU A 223 9.70 9.82 12.90
C LEU A 223 9.34 9.04 11.62
N MET A 224 8.52 7.99 11.75
CA MET A 224 8.16 7.05 10.70
C MET A 224 6.64 6.77 10.75
N ALA A 225 6.08 6.33 9.64
CA ALA A 225 4.70 5.91 9.53
C ALA A 225 4.44 4.59 10.28
N PRO A 226 3.17 4.25 10.63
CA PRO A 226 2.86 3.07 11.44
C PRO A 226 3.21 1.71 10.79
N ASN A 227 3.50 1.67 9.50
CA ASN A 227 4.02 0.48 8.79
C ASN A 227 5.56 0.39 8.78
N GLY A 228 6.27 1.36 9.35
CA GLY A 228 7.74 1.38 9.43
C GLY A 228 8.44 2.10 8.26
N GLU A 229 7.70 2.64 7.29
CA GLU A 229 8.26 3.48 6.22
C GLU A 229 8.45 4.93 6.69
N PRO A 230 9.40 5.71 6.12
CA PRO A 230 9.55 7.12 6.43
C PRO A 230 8.33 7.93 5.93
N TRP A 231 8.01 9.03 6.60
CA TRP A 231 6.99 9.96 6.10
C TRP A 231 7.46 10.60 4.77
N PRO A 232 6.59 10.69 3.74
CA PRO A 232 6.99 11.23 2.44
C PRO A 232 7.25 12.74 2.50
N ASN A 233 8.19 13.22 1.69
CA ASN A 233 8.63 14.62 1.66
C ASN A 233 7.61 15.60 1.01
N ALA A 234 6.45 15.11 0.58
CA ALA A 234 5.39 15.87 -0.09
C ALA A 234 4.02 15.24 0.25
N SER A 235 2.92 16.01 0.10
CA SER A 235 1.58 15.44 0.22
C SER A 235 1.33 14.35 -0.82
N GLY A 236 0.83 13.19 -0.39
CA GLY A 236 0.69 12.02 -1.25
C GLY A 236 0.28 10.74 -0.51
N TYR A 237 0.26 9.64 -1.24
CA TYR A 237 0.07 8.31 -0.64
C TYR A 237 1.32 7.89 0.14
N VAL A 238 1.13 7.29 1.31
CA VAL A 238 2.24 6.75 2.11
C VAL A 238 2.66 5.40 1.51
N GLU A 239 3.95 5.24 1.26
CA GLU A 239 4.51 4.01 0.69
C GLU A 239 4.26 2.80 1.61
N GLY A 240 4.22 1.60 1.03
CA GLY A 240 3.90 0.35 1.73
C GLY A 240 2.41 0.12 2.04
N TYR A 241 1.52 1.13 2.00
CA TYR A 241 0.09 0.92 2.25
C TYR A 241 -0.70 0.46 1.00
N PRO A 242 -1.73 -0.40 1.16
CA PRO A 242 -2.57 -0.86 0.05
C PRO A 242 -3.49 0.24 -0.50
N VAL A 243 -3.65 0.26 -1.82
CA VAL A 243 -4.46 1.21 -2.60
C VAL A 243 -5.63 0.44 -3.25
N ASP A 244 -6.65 0.10 -2.44
CA ASP A 244 -7.80 -0.75 -2.82
C ASP A 244 -9.08 0.09 -3.08
N ASN A 245 -10.18 -0.52 -3.55
CA ASN A 245 -11.42 0.14 -3.94
C ASN A 245 -11.23 1.28 -4.97
N SER A 246 -10.47 1.00 -6.01
CA SER A 246 -10.22 1.94 -7.10
C SER A 246 -11.40 2.04 -8.06
N GLY A 247 -11.98 3.24 -8.16
CA GLY A 247 -13.12 3.56 -9.05
C GLY A 247 -12.93 4.89 -9.79
N ALA A 248 -14.03 5.48 -10.27
CA ALA A 248 -14.03 6.73 -11.03
C ALA A 248 -15.29 7.58 -10.76
N GLU A 249 -15.80 7.52 -9.52
CA GLU A 249 -17.13 8.02 -9.15
C GLU A 249 -17.09 8.94 -7.93
N MET A 250 -16.14 8.72 -7.02
CA MET A 250 -15.87 9.59 -5.87
C MET A 250 -14.42 10.10 -5.84
N GLN A 251 -14.26 11.26 -5.19
CA GLN A 251 -12.98 11.84 -4.79
C GLN A 251 -13.15 12.49 -3.41
N VAL A 252 -12.13 12.43 -2.56
CA VAL A 252 -12.10 13.16 -1.28
C VAL A 252 -11.02 14.22 -1.32
N LEU A 253 -11.39 15.50 -1.26
CA LEU A 253 -10.45 16.61 -1.08
C LEU A 253 -10.12 16.74 0.41
N VAL A 254 -8.87 16.47 0.79
CA VAL A 254 -8.36 16.80 2.13
C VAL A 254 -7.77 18.19 2.09
N ASP A 255 -8.28 19.07 2.93
CA ASP A 255 -7.84 20.45 3.06
C ASP A 255 -7.18 20.64 4.44
N ASN A 256 -5.85 20.70 4.46
CA ASN A 256 -5.02 20.95 5.64
C ASN A 256 -4.47 22.39 5.64
N SER A 257 -5.02 23.29 4.81
CA SER A 257 -4.50 24.65 4.58
C SER A 257 -4.43 25.50 5.87
N GLY A 258 -5.39 25.33 6.77
CA GLY A 258 -5.45 26.03 8.05
C GLY A 258 -4.52 25.47 9.15
N ASN A 259 -3.89 24.31 8.95
CA ASN A 259 -3.18 23.59 9.99
C ASN A 259 -1.66 23.71 9.85
N SER A 260 -0.96 24.00 10.95
CA SER A 260 0.51 24.14 10.99
C SER A 260 1.26 22.82 11.13
N SER A 261 0.55 21.69 11.30
CA SER A 261 1.12 20.35 11.42
C SER A 261 0.74 19.48 10.21
N PRO A 262 1.63 18.56 9.77
CA PRO A 262 1.26 17.52 8.83
C PRO A 262 0.24 16.55 9.44
N VAL A 263 -0.53 15.89 8.60
CA VAL A 263 -1.67 15.05 8.99
C VAL A 263 -1.63 13.71 8.26
N PHE A 264 -1.80 12.63 9.02
CA PHE A 264 -2.11 11.30 8.48
C PHE A 264 -3.62 11.18 8.28
N VAL A 265 -4.06 10.74 7.09
CA VAL A 265 -5.46 10.49 6.76
C VAL A 265 -5.64 9.04 6.34
N LYS A 266 -6.61 8.38 6.98
CA LYS A 266 -7.10 7.04 6.63
C LYS A 266 -8.50 7.17 6.03
N VAL A 267 -8.68 6.65 4.82
CA VAL A 267 -10.02 6.45 4.23
C VAL A 267 -10.42 5.00 4.47
N HIS A 268 -11.52 4.81 5.20
CA HIS A 268 -12.08 3.52 5.57
C HIS A 268 -13.42 3.32 4.83
N ASP A 269 -13.57 2.17 4.17
CA ASP A 269 -14.81 1.77 3.50
C ASP A 269 -15.74 1.10 4.51
N LEU A 270 -16.90 1.72 4.80
CA LEU A 270 -17.87 1.23 5.78
C LEU A 270 -18.65 0.00 5.30
N ASP A 271 -18.75 -0.19 3.98
CA ASP A 271 -19.49 -1.29 3.37
C ASP A 271 -18.62 -2.56 3.31
N ARG A 272 -17.29 -2.41 3.14
CA ARG A 272 -16.29 -3.50 3.21
C ARG A 272 -15.69 -3.72 4.59
N ARG A 273 -15.70 -2.70 5.45
CA ARG A 273 -14.97 -2.62 6.73
C ARG A 273 -13.46 -2.80 6.55
N SER A 274 -12.87 -1.99 5.67
CA SER A 274 -11.45 -2.06 5.32
C SER A 274 -10.87 -0.68 5.04
N ASN A 275 -9.62 -0.45 5.45
CA ASN A 275 -8.84 0.71 5.02
C ASN A 275 -8.56 0.61 3.51
N VAL A 276 -8.81 1.69 2.73
CA VAL A 276 -8.68 1.68 1.25
C VAL A 276 -7.66 2.69 0.71
N ARG A 277 -7.36 3.75 1.47
CA ARG A 277 -6.35 4.77 1.15
C ARG A 277 -5.67 5.23 2.44
N HIS A 278 -4.35 5.38 2.40
CA HIS A 278 -3.54 6.00 3.45
C HIS A 278 -2.76 7.16 2.83
N VAL A 279 -3.00 8.38 3.32
CA VAL A 279 -2.51 9.62 2.72
C VAL A 279 -1.83 10.46 3.79
N TYR A 280 -0.71 11.05 3.45
CA TYR A 280 -0.02 12.06 4.25
C TYR A 280 -0.20 13.41 3.57
N VAL A 281 -0.58 14.43 4.34
CA VAL A 281 -0.76 15.80 3.85
C VAL A 281 0.09 16.73 4.71
N LEU A 282 0.92 17.56 4.07
CA LEU A 282 1.78 18.50 4.77
C LEU A 282 0.98 19.64 5.42
N ALA A 283 1.63 20.34 6.36
CA ALA A 283 1.12 21.58 6.91
C ALA A 283 0.84 22.59 5.78
N HIS A 284 -0.30 23.28 5.86
CA HIS A 284 -0.76 24.26 4.87
C HIS A 284 -1.03 23.74 3.43
N GLU A 285 -0.97 22.44 3.17
CA GLU A 285 -1.26 21.86 1.83
C GLU A 285 -2.68 21.28 1.73
N THR A 286 -3.10 20.96 0.50
CA THR A 286 -4.37 20.27 0.20
C THR A 286 -4.10 19.13 -0.78
N MET A 287 -4.83 18.01 -0.66
CA MET A 287 -4.58 16.78 -1.40
C MET A 287 -5.89 16.07 -1.77
N THR A 288 -6.04 15.69 -3.04
CA THR A 288 -7.22 14.96 -3.52
C THR A 288 -6.98 13.47 -3.55
N VAL A 289 -7.74 12.73 -2.74
CA VAL A 289 -7.82 11.27 -2.77
C VAL A 289 -8.72 10.86 -3.94
N GLU A 290 -8.12 10.77 -5.12
CA GLU A 290 -8.80 10.38 -6.36
C GLU A 290 -9.16 8.89 -6.43
N LYS A 291 -9.96 8.57 -7.46
CA LYS A 291 -10.22 7.21 -7.95
C LYS A 291 -10.83 6.31 -6.87
N LEU A 292 -11.92 6.77 -6.26
CA LEU A 292 -12.78 5.96 -5.40
C LEU A 292 -14.03 5.54 -6.17
N ALA A 293 -14.59 4.36 -5.83
CA ALA A 293 -15.88 3.91 -6.35
C ALA A 293 -17.04 4.53 -5.55
N ALA A 294 -18.27 4.40 -6.03
CA ALA A 294 -19.44 4.66 -5.20
C ALA A 294 -19.49 3.72 -3.97
N GLY A 295 -19.89 4.25 -2.81
CA GLY A 295 -19.93 3.56 -1.53
C GLY A 295 -20.11 4.53 -0.37
N ARG A 296 -19.88 4.09 0.87
CA ARG A 296 -19.85 4.97 2.05
C ARG A 296 -18.48 4.93 2.71
N TYR A 297 -17.78 6.07 2.66
CA TYR A 297 -16.46 6.21 3.28
C TYR A 297 -16.54 6.98 4.59
N GLU A 298 -15.73 6.53 5.54
CA GLU A 298 -15.36 7.28 6.72
C GLU A 298 -13.92 7.78 6.55
N VAL A 299 -13.67 9.06 6.84
CA VAL A 299 -12.34 9.66 6.70
C VAL A 299 -11.85 10.06 8.10
N ARG A 300 -10.89 9.31 8.63
CA ARG A 300 -10.26 9.56 9.94
C ARG A 300 -8.92 10.25 9.72
N TYR A 301 -8.61 11.28 10.50
CA TYR A 301 -7.36 12.03 10.40
C TYR A 301 -6.67 12.19 11.77
N GLN A 302 -5.35 12.35 11.76
CA GLN A 302 -4.53 12.50 12.97
C GLN A 302 -3.33 13.40 12.67
N ASN A 303 -3.09 14.43 13.50
CA ASN A 303 -1.90 15.27 13.41
C ASN A 303 -0.63 14.45 13.69
N ILE A 304 0.49 14.83 13.05
CA ILE A 304 1.82 14.28 13.32
C ILE A 304 2.76 15.41 13.76
N GLU A 305 3.56 15.18 14.80
CA GLU A 305 4.74 15.99 15.13
C GLU A 305 6.01 15.20 14.78
N ALA A 306 6.47 15.34 13.54
CA ALA A 306 7.67 14.67 13.05
C ALA A 306 8.92 15.21 13.76
N GLY A 307 9.51 14.39 14.64
CA GLY A 307 10.75 14.71 15.36
C GLY A 307 10.59 15.38 16.73
N GLY A 308 9.36 15.57 17.23
CA GLY A 308 9.12 15.92 18.63
C GLY A 308 8.88 14.68 19.50
N SER A 309 9.12 14.79 20.81
CA SER A 309 8.64 13.82 21.80
C SER A 309 7.41 14.34 22.56
N GLN A 310 6.56 13.42 23.01
CA GLN A 310 5.40 13.72 23.87
C GLN A 310 5.80 14.51 25.13
N ALA A 311 6.98 14.24 25.70
CA ALA A 311 7.50 14.94 26.87
C ALA A 311 7.81 16.42 26.58
N GLU A 312 8.31 16.75 25.39
CA GLU A 312 8.60 18.13 24.99
C GLU A 312 7.33 18.93 24.70
N CYS A 313 6.32 18.30 24.09
CA CYS A 313 4.99 18.93 23.95
C CYS A 313 4.39 19.25 25.32
N LEU A 314 4.40 18.31 26.26
CA LEU A 314 3.92 18.52 27.63
C LEU A 314 4.74 19.60 28.37
N GLY A 315 6.06 19.64 28.14
CA GLY A 315 6.94 20.70 28.64
C GLY A 315 6.55 22.10 28.14
N ARG A 316 6.39 22.27 26.83
CA ARG A 316 5.93 23.53 26.21
C ARG A 316 4.53 23.93 26.71
N LYS A 317 3.59 22.99 26.76
CA LYS A 317 2.20 23.19 27.22
C LYS A 317 2.14 23.59 28.71
N ARG A 318 3.13 23.19 29.53
CA ARG A 318 3.31 23.65 30.91
C ARG A 318 3.94 25.05 30.99
N ALA A 319 5.02 25.30 30.24
CA ALA A 319 5.71 26.59 30.23
C ALA A 319 4.80 27.74 29.76
N LEU A 320 4.00 27.51 28.70
CA LEU A 320 3.01 28.49 28.21
C LEU A 320 1.92 28.80 29.25
N ARG A 321 1.49 27.82 30.03
CA ARG A 321 0.52 28.05 31.13
C ARG A 321 1.11 28.89 32.26
N GLN A 322 2.40 28.69 32.59
CA GLN A 322 3.08 29.50 33.60
C GLN A 322 3.28 30.94 33.12
N ALA A 323 3.78 31.13 31.89
CA ALA A 323 3.93 32.46 31.30
C ALA A 323 2.60 33.22 31.16
N ALA A 324 1.47 32.52 30.99
CA ALA A 324 0.15 33.12 31.01
C ALA A 324 -0.27 33.57 32.42
N SER A 325 -0.07 32.73 33.46
CA SER A 325 -0.38 33.12 34.84
C SER A 325 0.53 34.24 35.38
N ASP A 326 1.77 34.32 34.88
CA ASP A 326 2.72 35.37 35.24
C ASP A 326 2.42 36.73 34.55
N LEU A 327 1.43 36.77 33.65
CA LEU A 327 0.92 37.98 32.96
C LEU A 327 -0.43 38.48 33.50
N GLU A 328 -1.05 37.77 34.45
CA GLU A 328 -2.30 38.17 35.11
C GLU A 328 -2.07 38.75 36.54
N LEU A 329 -0.84 39.19 36.82
CA LEU A 329 -0.36 39.74 38.11
C LEU A 329 0.27 41.14 37.97
#